data_AF-A0A2E5JDQ2-F1
#
_entry.id   AF-A0A2E5JDQ2-F1
#
_cell.length_a   1.000
_cell.length_b   1.000
_cell.length_c   1.000
_cell.angle_alpha   90.00
_cell.angle_beta   90.00
_cell.angle_gamma   90.00
#
_symmetry.space_group_name_H-M   'P 1'
#
loop_
_entity.id
_entity.type
_entity.pdbx_description
1 polymer ?
#
loop_
_entity_poly.entity_id
_entity_poly.type
_entity_poly.pdbx_seq_one_letter_code
_entity_poly.pdbx_strand_id
1 'polypeptide(L)'
;FISFFVGGVVAIQTALNLTNPLLPNNLIGFATRQSIILEFAPTFISVIMAGKVGSYITSSLGTMKVTEQIDALKVMGINTYNYLIFPKVIAMLFYPFIITISMFLGIFGGYIASIYGGFCNSSEFVEGIQLEFIPYHVSYAFVKTSFFAFILATVPSYHGYFLKGGALDVGKASTTSFVWTSVIIIITNYIITQLLLT
;
A
#
# COMPACT_ATOMS: atom_id res chain seq x y z
N PHE A 1 1.26 -4.85 11.94
CA PHE A 1 -0.01 -5.31 12.52
C PHE A 1 -1.02 -5.65 11.43
N ILE A 2 -1.54 -4.69 10.65
CA ILE A 2 -2.60 -4.97 9.65
C ILE A 2 -2.19 -6.08 8.66
N SER A 3 -1.00 -5.99 8.07
CA SER A 3 -0.52 -7.02 7.13
C SER A 3 -0.51 -8.43 7.72
N PHE A 4 -0.13 -8.55 8.99
CA PHE A 4 -0.10 -9.82 9.71
C PHE A 4 -1.50 -10.45 9.78
N PHE A 5 -2.51 -9.68 10.20
CA PHE A 5 -3.88 -10.19 10.29
C PHE A 5 -4.50 -10.44 8.91
N VAL A 6 -4.22 -9.58 7.92
CA VAL A 6 -4.67 -9.81 6.53
C VAL A 6 -4.11 -11.12 5.99
N GLY A 7 -2.82 -11.38 6.19
CA GLY A 7 -2.20 -12.66 5.81
C GLY A 7 -2.81 -13.86 6.52
N GLY A 8 -3.08 -13.74 7.82
CA GLY A 8 -3.77 -14.79 8.58
C GLY A 8 -5.17 -15.10 8.04
N VAL A 9 -5.96 -14.05 7.75
CA VAL A 9 -7.31 -14.21 7.20
C VAL A 9 -7.26 -14.84 5.80
N VAL A 10 -6.34 -14.40 4.93
CA VAL A 10 -6.15 -14.98 3.59
C VAL A 10 -5.80 -16.47 3.70
N ALA A 11 -4.90 -16.85 4.61
CA ALA A 11 -4.50 -18.23 4.79
C ALA A 11 -5.65 -19.12 5.30
N ILE A 12 -6.44 -18.63 6.26
CA ILE A 12 -7.63 -19.33 6.77
C ILE A 12 -8.67 -19.48 5.65
N GLN A 13 -8.98 -18.40 4.92
CA GLN A 13 -9.94 -18.48 3.81
C GLN A 13 -9.47 -19.45 2.73
N THR A 14 -8.19 -19.45 2.40
CA THR A 14 -7.61 -20.39 1.44
C THR A 14 -7.79 -21.83 1.92
N ALA A 15 -7.46 -22.11 3.18
CA ALA A 15 -7.64 -23.44 3.77
C ALA A 15 -9.10 -23.89 3.75
N LEU A 16 -10.05 -23.02 4.08
CA LEU A 16 -11.47 -23.33 4.08
C LEU A 16 -12.04 -23.56 2.67
N ASN A 17 -11.45 -22.95 1.64
CA ASN A 17 -11.84 -23.18 0.25
C ASN A 17 -11.23 -24.48 -0.34
N LEU A 18 -10.14 -24.97 0.23
CA LEU A 18 -9.51 -26.25 -0.12
C LEU A 18 -10.24 -27.41 0.58
N THR A 19 -11.50 -27.64 0.19
CA THR A 19 -12.35 -28.71 0.75
C THR A 19 -12.12 -30.09 0.14
N ASN A 20 -11.45 -30.16 -1.02
CA ASN A 20 -11.24 -31.42 -1.72
C ASN A 20 -10.04 -32.19 -1.12
N PRO A 21 -10.24 -33.42 -0.60
CA PRO A 21 -9.17 -34.24 0.00
C PRO A 21 -8.02 -34.59 -0.96
N LEU A 22 -8.22 -34.44 -2.27
CA LEU A 22 -7.21 -34.71 -3.29
C LEU A 22 -6.20 -33.56 -3.45
N LEU A 23 -6.47 -32.39 -2.87
CA LEU A 23 -5.60 -31.23 -2.97
C LEU A 23 -4.58 -31.21 -1.82
N PRO A 24 -3.27 -31.06 -2.11
CA PRO A 24 -2.27 -31.04 -1.06
C PRO A 24 -2.34 -29.77 -0.22
N ASN A 25 -2.13 -29.92 1.09
CA ASN A 25 -2.20 -28.82 2.07
C ASN A 25 -1.14 -27.74 1.85
N ASN A 26 -0.05 -28.05 1.13
CA ASN A 26 0.99 -27.08 0.75
C ASN A 26 0.44 -25.93 -0.13
N LEU A 27 -0.70 -26.12 -0.81
CA LEU A 27 -1.36 -25.09 -1.60
C LEU A 27 -1.81 -23.89 -0.76
N ILE A 28 -2.04 -24.08 0.55
CA ILE A 28 -2.37 -22.99 1.47
C ILE A 28 -1.22 -21.98 1.53
N GLY A 29 0.02 -22.46 1.70
CA GLY A 29 1.22 -21.61 1.73
C GLY A 29 1.47 -20.92 0.38
N PHE A 30 1.30 -21.66 -0.72
CA PHE A 30 1.44 -21.15 -2.08
C PHE A 30 0.46 -20.00 -2.37
N ALA A 31 -0.83 -20.22 -2.16
CA ALA A 31 -1.86 -19.23 -2.47
C ALA A 31 -1.80 -18.03 -1.51
N THR A 32 -1.42 -18.25 -0.24
CA THR A 32 -1.18 -17.15 0.71
C THR A 32 -0.02 -16.26 0.24
N ARG A 33 1.12 -16.85 -0.13
CA ARG A 33 2.26 -16.11 -0.69
C ARG A 33 1.83 -15.32 -1.93
N GLN A 34 1.16 -15.97 -2.88
CA GLN A 34 0.78 -15.35 -4.15
C GLN A 34 -0.16 -14.16 -3.94
N SER A 35 -1.19 -14.36 -3.11
CA SER A 35 -2.18 -13.31 -2.81
C SER A 35 -1.54 -12.12 -2.10
N ILE A 36 -0.66 -12.38 -1.13
CA ILE A 36 0.00 -11.33 -0.35
C ILE A 36 0.99 -10.53 -1.21
N ILE A 37 1.85 -11.18 -1.98
CA ILE A 37 2.89 -10.50 -2.76
C ILE A 37 2.28 -9.71 -3.93
N LEU A 38 1.32 -10.28 -4.65
CA LEU A 38 0.82 -9.67 -5.89
C LEU A 38 -0.19 -8.55 -5.67
N GLU A 39 -1.03 -8.68 -4.64
CA GLU A 39 -2.21 -7.82 -4.50
C GLU A 39 -2.34 -7.26 -3.08
N PHE A 40 -2.46 -8.11 -2.06
CA PHE A 40 -2.88 -7.64 -0.75
C PHE A 40 -1.85 -6.71 -0.09
N ALA A 41 -0.56 -7.05 -0.06
CA ALA A 41 0.43 -6.20 0.59
C ALA A 41 0.64 -4.86 -0.15
N PRO A 42 0.89 -4.84 -1.47
CA PRO A 42 1.03 -3.58 -2.20
C PRO A 42 -0.22 -2.68 -2.11
N THR A 43 -1.41 -3.24 -2.31
CA THR A 43 -2.60 -2.44 -2.59
C THR A 43 -3.31 -2.00 -1.31
N PHE A 44 -3.55 -2.92 -0.36
CA PHE A 44 -4.22 -2.56 0.90
C PHE A 44 -3.37 -1.62 1.75
N ILE A 45 -2.06 -1.84 1.82
CA ILE A 45 -1.18 -0.95 2.59
C ILE A 45 -1.08 0.41 1.94
N SER A 46 -1.13 0.51 0.61
CA SER A 46 -1.17 1.80 -0.08
C SER A 46 -2.45 2.57 0.22
N VAL A 47 -3.60 1.92 0.21
CA VAL A 47 -4.88 2.56 0.59
C VAL A 47 -4.87 3.04 2.05
N ILE A 48 -4.35 2.23 2.97
CA ILE A 48 -4.22 2.63 4.39
C ILE A 48 -3.25 3.81 4.54
N MET A 49 -2.15 3.80 3.79
CA MET A 49 -1.15 4.88 3.82
C MET A 49 -1.65 6.16 3.16
N ALA A 50 -2.57 6.08 2.19
CA ALA A 50 -3.31 7.25 1.70
C ALA A 50 -4.08 7.91 2.85
N GLY A 51 -4.69 7.11 3.72
CA GLY A 51 -5.39 7.59 4.91
C GLY A 51 -4.46 8.26 5.93
N LYS A 52 -3.31 7.66 6.26
CA LYS A 52 -2.41 8.21 7.29
C LYS A 52 -1.45 9.27 6.76
N VAL A 53 -0.64 8.92 5.76
CA VAL A 53 0.40 9.80 5.22
C VAL A 53 -0.19 10.80 4.24
N GLY A 54 -1.14 10.38 3.39
CA GLY A 54 -1.84 11.31 2.50
C GLY A 54 -2.59 12.41 3.27
N SER A 55 -3.33 12.05 4.33
CA SER A 55 -3.97 13.03 5.20
C SER A 55 -2.98 13.98 5.89
N TYR A 56 -1.82 13.48 6.32
CA TYR A 56 -0.78 14.31 6.90
C TYR A 56 -0.17 15.29 5.88
N ILE A 57 0.13 14.83 4.66
CA ILE A 57 0.62 15.69 3.57
C ILE A 57 -0.41 16.77 3.22
N THR A 58 -1.67 16.37 3.09
CA THR A 58 -2.76 17.29 2.73
C THR A 58 -2.97 18.35 3.82
N SER A 59 -3.04 17.92 5.08
CA SER A 59 -3.30 18.83 6.20
C SER A 59 -2.12 19.77 6.45
N SER A 60 -0.87 19.29 6.40
CA SER A 60 0.31 20.15 6.56
C SER A 60 0.41 21.24 5.50
N LEU A 61 0.22 20.90 4.22
CA LEU A 61 0.19 21.88 3.13
C LEU A 61 -1.03 22.81 3.22
N GLY A 62 -2.19 22.26 3.56
CA GLY A 62 -3.42 23.04 3.75
C GLY A 62 -3.27 24.07 4.87
N THR A 63 -2.69 23.70 6.01
CA THR A 63 -2.41 24.65 7.10
C THR A 63 -1.42 25.72 6.68
N MET A 64 -0.34 25.37 5.96
CA MET A 64 0.60 26.36 5.42
C MET A 64 -0.07 27.31 4.41
N LYS A 65 -1.08 26.82 3.69
CA LYS A 65 -1.85 27.65 2.75
C LYS A 65 -2.79 28.61 3.47
N VAL A 66 -3.54 28.13 4.47
CA VAL A 66 -4.46 28.95 5.28
C VAL A 66 -3.73 30.02 6.10
N THR A 67 -2.51 29.72 6.56
CA THR A 67 -1.65 30.66 7.29
C THR A 67 -0.79 31.55 6.38
N GLU A 68 -1.07 31.56 5.08
CA GLU A 68 -0.37 32.36 4.05
C GLU A 68 1.15 32.11 3.93
N GLN A 69 1.68 31.07 4.60
CA GLN A 69 3.10 30.72 4.56
C GLN A 69 3.57 30.37 3.14
N ILE A 70 2.72 29.68 2.36
CA ILE A 70 3.02 29.35 0.96
C ILE A 70 3.14 30.63 0.11
N ASP A 71 2.30 31.62 0.36
CA ASP A 71 2.28 32.86 -0.41
C ASP A 71 3.47 33.76 0.00
N ALA A 72 3.83 33.78 1.28
CA ALA A 72 5.06 34.42 1.75
C ALA A 72 6.31 33.85 1.05
N LEU A 73 6.43 32.53 0.92
CA LEU A 73 7.54 31.89 0.19
C LEU A 73 7.59 32.31 -1.28
N LYS A 74 6.44 32.49 -1.94
CA LYS A 74 6.39 32.98 -3.33
C LYS A 74 6.87 34.43 -3.44
N VAL A 75 6.50 35.29 -2.50
CA VAL A 75 6.97 36.69 -2.45
C VAL A 75 8.49 36.76 -2.22
N MET A 76 9.05 35.81 -1.47
CA MET A 76 10.51 35.66 -1.29
C MET A 76 11.23 35.10 -2.53
N GLY A 77 10.54 34.85 -3.64
CA GLY A 77 11.14 34.29 -4.87
C GLY A 77 11.44 32.79 -4.81
N ILE A 78 10.94 32.07 -3.80
CA ILE A 78 11.18 30.63 -3.63
C ILE A 78 10.17 29.83 -4.46
N ASN A 79 10.67 28.89 -5.26
CA ASN A 79 9.81 27.92 -5.96
C ASN A 79 9.18 26.93 -4.96
N THR A 80 7.97 27.26 -4.51
CA THR A 80 7.21 26.45 -3.54
C THR A 80 6.93 25.01 -3.97
N TYR A 81 6.84 24.70 -5.27
CA TYR A 81 6.64 23.32 -5.72
C TYR A 81 7.86 22.46 -5.40
N ASN A 82 9.05 22.96 -5.74
CA ASN A 82 10.31 22.28 -5.45
C ASN A 82 10.67 22.30 -3.95
N TYR A 83 10.26 23.33 -3.23
CA TYR A 83 10.57 23.45 -1.80
C TYR A 83 9.66 22.57 -0.93
N LEU A 84 8.38 22.46 -1.26
CA LEU A 84 7.40 21.78 -0.41
C LEU A 84 7.00 20.39 -0.92
N ILE A 85 6.86 20.19 -2.23
CA ILE A 85 6.31 18.94 -2.79
C ILE A 85 7.42 17.96 -3.15
N PHE A 86 8.48 18.43 -3.82
CA PHE A 86 9.58 17.57 -4.28
C PHE A 86 10.26 16.74 -3.16
N PRO A 87 10.55 17.29 -1.95
CA PRO A 87 11.12 16.48 -0.87
C PRO A 87 10.20 15.34 -0.42
N LYS A 88 8.87 15.52 -0.51
CA LYS A 88 7.88 14.48 -0.19
C LYS A 88 7.88 13.37 -1.24
N VAL A 89 8.06 13.72 -2.52
CA VAL A 89 8.22 12.73 -3.60
C VAL A 89 9.48 11.91 -3.40
N ILE A 90 10.61 12.55 -3.05
CA ILE A 90 11.85 11.84 -2.71
C ILE A 90 11.66 10.92 -1.51
N ALA A 91 11.02 11.40 -0.44
CA ALA A 91 10.77 10.59 0.75
C ALA A 91 9.94 9.33 0.43
N MET A 92 8.99 9.44 -0.50
CA MET A 92 8.18 8.31 -0.96
C MET A 92 8.95 7.29 -1.79
N LEU A 93 10.17 7.57 -2.26
CA LEU A 93 11.01 6.54 -2.91
C LEU A 93 11.39 5.41 -1.94
N PHE A 94 11.33 5.64 -0.63
CA PHE A 94 11.54 4.60 0.37
C PHE A 94 10.31 3.71 0.62
N TYR A 95 9.17 4.02 -0.01
CA TYR A 95 7.92 3.29 0.18
C TYR A 95 8.00 1.78 -0.14
N PRO A 96 8.71 1.32 -1.19
CA PRO A 96 8.83 -0.11 -1.46
C PRO A 96 9.50 -0.92 -0.33
N PHE A 97 10.35 -0.30 0.50
CA PHE A 97 10.90 -0.95 1.70
C PHE A 97 9.80 -1.26 2.73
N ILE A 98 8.83 -0.36 2.89
CA ILE A 98 7.67 -0.57 3.78
C ILE A 98 6.84 -1.75 3.28
N ILE A 99 6.66 -1.87 1.96
CA ILE A 99 5.91 -2.99 1.37
C ILE A 99 6.65 -4.30 1.54
N THR A 100 7.98 -4.32 1.48
CA THR A 100 8.77 -5.52 1.75
C THR A 100 8.51 -6.06 3.16
N ILE A 101 8.51 -5.17 4.16
CA ILE A 101 8.16 -5.53 5.54
C ILE A 101 6.71 -6.02 5.61
N SER A 102 5.80 -5.39 4.87
CA SER A 102 4.41 -5.80 4.81
C SER A 102 4.22 -7.21 4.24
N MET A 103 4.90 -7.54 3.13
CA MET A 103 4.85 -8.86 2.51
C MET A 103 5.37 -9.92 3.48
N PHE A 104 6.52 -9.66 4.12
CA PHE A 104 7.08 -10.57 5.11
C PHE A 104 6.12 -10.81 6.28
N LEU A 105 5.60 -9.74 6.89
CA LEU A 105 4.67 -9.86 8.01
C LEU A 105 3.34 -10.51 7.61
N GLY A 106 2.88 -10.30 6.37
CA GLY A 106 1.68 -10.95 5.85
C GLY A 106 1.86 -12.45 5.70
N ILE A 107 2.95 -12.90 5.07
CA ILE A 107 3.26 -14.32 4.96
C ILE A 107 3.45 -14.94 6.34
N PHE A 108 4.15 -14.25 7.25
CA PHE A 108 4.34 -14.71 8.62
C PHE A 108 3.03 -14.83 9.42
N GLY A 109 2.09 -13.90 9.23
CA GLY A 109 0.76 -13.99 9.81
C GLY A 109 -0.06 -15.15 9.25
N GLY A 110 0.06 -15.42 7.95
CA GLY A 110 -0.49 -16.61 7.32
C GLY A 110 0.07 -17.91 7.91
N TYR A 111 1.40 -17.98 8.06
CA TYR A 111 2.10 -19.13 8.65
C TYR A 111 1.58 -19.46 10.06
N ILE A 112 1.51 -18.45 10.94
CA ILE A 112 0.99 -18.63 12.30
C ILE A 112 -0.47 -19.07 12.27
N ALA A 113 -1.32 -18.40 11.49
CA ALA A 113 -2.74 -18.71 11.42
C ALA A 113 -3.01 -20.14 10.91
N SER A 114 -2.26 -20.59 9.90
CA SER A 114 -2.41 -21.93 9.34
C SER A 114 -2.00 -23.04 10.30
N ILE A 115 -0.88 -22.86 11.04
CA ILE A 115 -0.37 -23.87 11.97
C ILE A 115 -1.24 -23.94 13.22
N TYR A 116 -1.51 -22.81 13.87
CA TYR A 116 -2.32 -22.79 15.09
C TYR A 116 -3.80 -23.10 14.80
N GLY A 117 -4.26 -22.83 13.59
CA GLY A 117 -5.58 -23.23 13.11
C GLY A 117 -5.70 -24.71 12.76
N GLY A 118 -4.59 -25.47 12.76
CA GLY A 118 -4.59 -26.90 12.42
C GLY A 118 -4.85 -27.20 10.94
N PHE A 119 -4.65 -26.22 10.06
CA PHE A 119 -4.94 -26.36 8.63
C PHE A 119 -3.80 -26.98 7.83
N CYS A 120 -2.55 -26.77 8.25
CA CYS A 120 -1.38 -27.40 7.64
C CYS A 120 -0.22 -27.52 8.63
N ASN A 121 0.71 -28.43 8.33
CA ASN A 121 1.96 -28.53 9.06
C ASN A 121 2.94 -27.41 8.68
N SER A 122 3.93 -27.15 9.55
CA SER A 122 4.98 -26.16 9.29
C SER A 122 5.77 -26.47 8.00
N SER A 123 6.12 -27.74 7.77
CA SER A 123 6.81 -28.18 6.56
C SER A 123 5.98 -27.94 5.30
N GLU A 124 4.70 -28.26 5.34
CA GLU A 124 3.77 -28.09 4.21
C GLU A 124 3.62 -26.61 3.82
N PHE A 125 3.53 -25.72 4.81
CA PHE A 125 3.42 -24.28 4.53
C PHE A 125 4.71 -23.73 3.90
N VAL A 126 5.87 -24.12 4.44
CA VAL A 126 7.18 -23.69 3.91
C VAL A 126 7.41 -24.22 2.51
N GLU A 127 7.06 -25.49 2.26
CA GLU A 127 7.09 -26.08 0.92
C GLU A 127 6.16 -25.32 -0.03
N GLY A 128 4.95 -24.98 0.41
CA GLY A 128 4.01 -24.14 -0.34
C GLY A 128 4.57 -22.77 -0.71
N ILE A 129 5.28 -22.10 0.21
CA ILE A 129 5.93 -20.82 -0.09
C ILE A 129 7.02 -20.98 -1.16
N GLN A 130 7.72 -22.11 -1.18
CA GLN A 130 8.82 -22.34 -2.13
C GLN A 130 8.34 -22.88 -3.49
N LEU A 131 7.17 -23.52 -3.51
CA LEU A 131 6.58 -24.12 -4.68
C LEU A 131 6.35 -23.09 -5.79
N GLU A 132 6.95 -23.33 -6.97
CA GLU A 132 6.85 -22.45 -8.14
C GLU A 132 7.11 -20.97 -7.83
N PHE A 133 8.10 -20.68 -6.96
CA PHE A 133 8.45 -19.30 -6.66
C PHE A 133 9.13 -18.64 -7.87
N ILE A 134 8.47 -17.64 -8.44
CA ILE A 134 9.02 -16.82 -9.53
C ILE A 134 9.54 -15.51 -8.94
N PRO A 135 10.86 -15.23 -8.98
CA PRO A 135 11.44 -13.98 -8.46
C PRO A 135 10.83 -12.71 -9.07
N TYR A 136 10.31 -12.82 -10.30
CA TYR A 136 9.64 -11.74 -11.01
C TYR A 136 8.45 -11.17 -10.23
N HIS A 137 7.73 -11.98 -9.43
CA HIS A 137 6.59 -11.51 -8.63
C HIS A 137 7.01 -10.46 -7.59
N VAL A 138 8.23 -10.55 -7.06
CA VAL A 138 8.77 -9.56 -6.14
C VAL A 138 9.09 -8.27 -6.91
N SER A 139 9.81 -8.35 -8.04
CA SER A 139 10.08 -7.15 -8.85
C SER A 139 8.81 -6.47 -9.34
N TYR A 140 7.77 -7.24 -9.69
CA TYR A 140 6.45 -6.74 -10.03
C TYR A 140 5.85 -5.90 -8.89
N ALA A 141 5.90 -6.41 -7.65
CA ALA A 141 5.42 -5.67 -6.48
C ALA A 141 6.22 -4.36 -6.26
N PHE A 142 7.54 -4.37 -6.47
CA PHE A 142 8.37 -3.15 -6.38
C PHE A 142 8.01 -2.10 -7.43
N VAL A 143 7.80 -2.52 -8.68
CA VAL A 143 7.37 -1.62 -9.76
C VAL A 143 6.00 -1.03 -9.43
N LYS A 144 5.01 -1.89 -9.10
CA LYS A 144 3.65 -1.47 -8.73
C LYS A 144 3.67 -0.44 -7.59
N THR A 145 4.46 -0.68 -6.55
CA THR A 145 4.54 0.19 -5.38
C THR A 145 5.29 1.49 -5.62
N SER A 146 6.19 1.53 -6.60
CA SER A 146 6.83 2.77 -7.03
C SER A 146 5.82 3.74 -7.67
N PHE A 147 4.87 3.23 -8.46
CA PHE A 147 3.76 4.04 -8.97
C PHE A 147 2.84 4.53 -7.84
N PHE A 148 2.50 3.64 -6.89
CA PHE A 148 1.68 4.03 -5.73
C PHE A 148 2.36 5.07 -4.86
N ALA A 149 3.68 4.99 -4.68
CA ALA A 149 4.47 5.97 -3.95
C ALA A 149 4.36 7.37 -4.57
N PHE A 150 4.45 7.45 -5.90
CA PHE A 150 4.27 8.70 -6.62
C PHE A 150 2.85 9.28 -6.45
N ILE A 151 1.82 8.44 -6.53
CA ILE A 151 0.42 8.83 -6.30
C ILE A 151 0.22 9.34 -4.86
N LEU A 152 0.76 8.62 -3.87
CA LEU A 152 0.72 8.98 -2.44
C LEU A 152 1.44 10.30 -2.13
N ALA A 153 2.45 10.68 -2.91
CA ALA A 153 3.11 11.97 -2.77
C ALA A 153 2.32 13.11 -3.43
N THR A 154 1.82 12.87 -4.65
CA THR A 154 1.35 13.92 -5.55
C THR A 154 -0.11 14.29 -5.33
N VAL A 155 -1.02 13.31 -5.26
CA VAL A 155 -2.46 13.58 -5.11
C VAL A 155 -2.76 14.29 -3.79
N PRO A 156 -2.20 13.86 -2.64
CA PRO A 156 -2.39 14.60 -1.40
C PRO A 156 -1.74 15.99 -1.40
N SER A 157 -0.58 16.13 -2.05
CA SER A 157 0.04 17.45 -2.21
C SER A 157 -0.82 18.40 -3.02
N TYR A 158 -1.48 17.91 -4.08
CA TYR A 158 -2.39 18.71 -4.89
C TYR A 158 -3.57 19.23 -4.07
N HIS A 159 -4.28 18.35 -3.36
CA HIS A 159 -5.42 18.74 -2.53
C HIS A 159 -5.04 19.69 -1.38
N GLY A 160 -3.84 19.54 -0.81
CA GLY A 160 -3.35 20.43 0.25
C GLY A 160 -2.88 21.78 -0.27
N TYR A 161 -2.14 21.80 -1.38
CA TYR A 161 -1.52 23.01 -1.93
C TYR A 161 -2.54 23.96 -2.59
N PHE A 162 -3.54 23.42 -3.28
CA PHE A 162 -4.58 24.20 -3.97
C PHE A 162 -5.84 24.42 -3.12
N LEU A 163 -5.80 24.05 -1.85
CA LEU A 163 -6.88 24.32 -0.90
C LEU A 163 -7.18 25.83 -0.85
N LYS A 164 -8.47 26.15 -0.82
CA LYS A 164 -9.01 27.49 -0.54
C LYS A 164 -9.97 27.37 0.64
N GLY A 165 -9.98 28.38 1.51
CA GLY A 165 -10.87 28.41 2.67
C GLY A 165 -10.10 28.49 3.98
N GLY A 166 -10.74 28.06 5.06
CA GLY A 166 -10.23 28.18 6.42
C GLY A 166 -9.77 26.85 7.02
N ALA A 167 -9.54 26.85 8.34
CA ALA A 167 -9.10 25.66 9.08
C ALA A 167 -10.06 24.46 8.94
N LEU A 168 -11.37 24.71 8.83
CA LEU A 168 -12.37 23.67 8.61
C LEU A 168 -12.18 22.95 7.26
N ASP A 169 -11.77 23.69 6.23
CA ASP A 169 -11.61 23.14 4.89
C ASP A 169 -10.36 22.25 4.77
N VAL A 170 -9.38 22.42 5.67
CA VAL A 170 -8.20 21.54 5.75
C VAL A 170 -8.62 20.10 6.07
N GLY A 171 -9.55 19.91 7.01
CA GLY A 171 -10.11 18.60 7.32
C GLY A 171 -10.87 18.00 6.13
N LYS A 172 -11.71 18.79 5.45
CA LYS A 172 -12.45 18.35 4.26
C LYS A 172 -11.52 17.98 3.10
N ALA A 173 -10.47 18.77 2.87
CA ALA A 173 -9.45 18.47 1.88
C ALA A 173 -8.73 17.15 2.19
N SER A 174 -8.43 16.89 3.46
CA SER A 174 -7.83 15.61 3.88
C SER A 174 -8.72 14.42 3.51
N THR A 175 -10.03 14.49 3.78
CA THR A 175 -10.96 13.42 3.45
C THR A 175 -11.12 13.24 1.93
N THR A 176 -11.27 14.33 1.19
CA THR A 176 -11.38 14.27 -0.28
C THR A 176 -10.11 13.73 -0.93
N SER A 177 -8.95 14.16 -0.43
CA SER A 177 -7.64 13.64 -0.82
C SER A 177 -7.53 12.14 -0.60
N PHE A 178 -7.94 11.63 0.57
CA PHE A 178 -7.95 10.19 0.85
C PHE A 178 -8.81 9.41 -0.15
N VAL A 179 -10.03 9.88 -0.44
CA VAL A 179 -10.94 9.23 -1.39
C VAL A 179 -10.33 9.17 -2.78
N TRP A 180 -9.86 10.31 -3.32
CA TRP A 180 -9.25 10.37 -4.65
C TRP A 180 -7.97 9.55 -4.76
N THR A 181 -7.10 9.63 -3.75
CA THR A 181 -5.87 8.84 -3.72
C THR A 181 -6.17 7.34 -3.72
N SER A 182 -7.17 6.90 -2.94
CA SER A 182 -7.59 5.49 -2.90
C SER A 182 -8.16 5.00 -4.23
N VAL A 183 -9.03 5.81 -4.87
CA VAL A 183 -9.59 5.49 -6.18
C VAL A 183 -8.49 5.36 -7.24
N ILE A 184 -7.55 6.31 -7.28
CA ILE A 184 -6.44 6.30 -8.24
C ILE A 184 -5.52 5.09 -7.99
N ILE A 185 -5.22 4.74 -6.74
CA ILE A 185 -4.45 3.54 -6.39
C ILE A 185 -5.15 2.28 -6.92
N ILE A 186 -6.46 2.14 -6.71
CA ILE A 186 -7.22 0.96 -7.16
C ILE A 186 -7.26 0.86 -8.69
N ILE A 187 -7.49 1.97 -9.39
CA ILE A 187 -7.48 2.00 -10.86
C ILE A 187 -6.08 1.65 -11.39
N THR A 188 -5.04 2.26 -10.81
CA THR A 188 -3.65 1.99 -11.18
C THR A 188 -3.28 0.53 -10.88
N ASN A 189 -3.79 -0.04 -9.79
CA ASN A 189 -3.62 -1.45 -9.46
C ASN A 189 -4.13 -2.34 -10.58
N TYR A 190 -5.39 -2.13 -11.01
CA TYR A 190 -5.99 -2.88 -12.10
C TYR A 190 -5.17 -2.79 -13.39
N ILE A 191 -4.79 -1.58 -13.79
CA ILE A 191 -4.00 -1.35 -15.02
C ILE A 191 -2.64 -2.06 -14.94
N ILE A 192 -1.92 -1.93 -13.83
CA ILE A 192 -0.59 -2.56 -13.67
C ILE A 192 -0.70 -4.08 -13.65
N THR A 193 -1.70 -4.64 -12.95
CA THR A 193 -1.98 -6.08 -12.94
C THR A 193 -2.24 -6.58 -14.37
N GLN A 194 -3.08 -5.88 -15.13
CA GLN A 194 -3.43 -6.22 -16.52
C GLN A 194 -2.28 -6.00 -17.54
N LEU A 195 -1.19 -5.31 -17.17
CA LEU A 195 -0.07 -5.06 -18.09
C LEU A 195 1.14 -5.94 -17.81
N LEU A 196 1.34 -6.34 -16.55
CA LEU A 196 2.55 -7.04 -16.11
C LEU A 196 2.32 -8.51 -15.75
N LEU A 197 1.08 -8.92 -15.44
CA LEU A 197 0.76 -10.31 -15.07
C LEU A 197 -0.01 -11.09 -16.13
N THR A 198 -0.54 -10.42 -17.17
CA THR A 198 -1.13 -11.06 -18.36
C THR A 198 -0.20 -10.90 -19.55
#